data_AF-A0A661TGS8-F1
#
_entry.id   AF-A0A661TGS8-F1
#
_cell.length_a   1.000
_cell.length_b   1.000
_cell.length_c   1.000
_cell.angle_alpha   90.00
_cell.angle_beta   90.00
_cell.angle_gamma   90.00
#
_symmetry.space_group_name_H-M   'P 1'
#
loop_
_entity.id
_entity.type
_entity.pdbx_description
1 polymer ?
#
loop_
_entity_poly.entity_id
_entity_poly.type
_entity_poly.pdbx_seq_one_letter_code
_entity_poly.pdbx_strand_id
1 'polypeptide(L)' 'MEKYLLNIGFGGTVIADRVVAIVSLNSAPMKR' A
#
# COMPACT_ATOMS: atom_id res chain seq x y z
N MET A 1 5.81 12.03 -15.39
CA MET A 1 4.69 11.23 -14.85
C MET A 1 4.22 11.90 -13.58
N GLU A 2 2.95 12.29 -13.55
CA GLU A 2 2.31 12.83 -12.36
C GLU A 2 2.18 11.72 -11.31
N LYS A 3 2.56 11.99 -10.07
CA LYS A 3 2.57 11.02 -8.98
C LYS A 3 1.48 11.39 -7.98
N TYR A 4 0.47 10.54 -7.83
CA TYR A 4 -0.62 10.76 -6.89
C TYR A 4 -0.28 10.22 -5.52
N LEU A 5 -0.65 10.97 -4.48
CA LEU A 5 -0.55 10.51 -3.11
C LEU A 5 -1.67 9.48 -2.87
N LEU A 6 -1.29 8.25 -2.55
CA LEU A 6 -2.25 7.18 -2.27
C LEU A 6 -2.36 6.97 -0.76
N ASN A 7 -3.58 7.01 -0.24
CA ASN A 7 -3.88 6.56 1.12
C ASN A 7 -4.00 5.03 1.12
N ILE A 8 -3.18 4.34 1.91
CA ILE A 8 -3.14 2.87 2.00
C ILE A 8 -3.83 2.32 3.26
N GLY A 9 -4.54 3.18 4.00
CA GLY A 9 -5.02 2.87 5.34
C GLY A 9 -3.90 2.89 6.38
N PHE A 10 -4.21 2.49 7.62
CA PHE A 10 -3.25 2.39 8.73
C PHE A 10 -2.51 3.70 9.09
N GLY A 11 -3.11 4.86 8.77
CA GLY A 11 -2.52 6.17 9.00
C GLY A 11 -1.35 6.51 8.05
N GLY A 12 -1.12 5.70 7.02
CA GLY A 12 -0.04 5.87 6.06
C GLY A 12 -0.52 6.40 4.71
N THR A 13 0.33 7.23 4.10
CA THR A 13 0.21 7.65 2.70
C THR A 13 1.50 7.35 1.97
N VAL A 14 1.41 6.87 0.74
CA VAL A 14 2.58 6.53 -0.07
C VAL A 14 2.48 7.16 -1.46
N ILE A 15 3.65 7.35 -2.07
CA ILE A 15 3.76 7.67 -3.49
C ILE A 15 4.33 6.42 -4.17
N ALA A 16 3.56 5.85 -5.10
CA ALA A 16 3.95 4.65 -5.83
C ALA A 16 3.71 4.84 -7.32
N ASP A 17 4.57 4.23 -8.15
CA ASP A 17 4.40 4.21 -9.59
C ASP A 17 3.31 3.19 -10.03
N ARG A 18 3.22 2.06 -9.31
CA ARG A 18 2.21 1.02 -9.55
C ARG A 18 1.81 0.34 -8.24
N VAL A 19 0.51 0.20 -8.03
CA VAL A 19 -0.08 -0.60 -6.95
C VAL A 19 -0.54 -1.93 -7.53
N VAL A 20 -0.09 -3.04 -6.95
CA VAL A 20 -0.45 -4.40 -7.40
C VAL A 20 -1.46 -5.08 -6.48
N ALA A 21 -1.40 -4.80 -5.17
CA ALA A 21 -2.40 -5.25 -4.20
C ALA A 21 -2.33 -4.41 -2.92
N ILE A 22 -3.49 -4.20 -2.29
CA ILE A 22 -3.60 -3.72 -0.90
C ILE A 22 -4.28 -4.85 -0.15
N VAL A 23 -3.61 -5.41 0.86
CA VAL A 23 -4.08 -6.57 1.61
C VAL A 23 -4.12 -6.25 3.09
N SER A 24 -5.03 -6.89 3.82
CA SER A 24 -5.06 -6.80 5.29
C SER A 24 -3.83 -7.48 5.89
N LEU A 25 -3.38 -7.05 7.07
CA LEU A 25 -2.24 -7.65 7.81
C LEU A 25 -2.37 -9.18 7.95
N ASN A 26 -3.59 -9.68 8.18
CA ASN A 26 -3.85 -11.12 8.34
C ASN A 26 -3.71 -11.92 7.04
N SER A 27 -3.83 -11.24 5.89
CA SER A 27 -3.65 -11.82 4.56
C SER A 27 -2.27 -11.54 3.96
N ALA A 28 -1.48 -10.67 4.59
CA ALA A 28 -0.14 -10.37 4.14
C ALA A 28 0.78 -11.56 4.51
N PRO A 29 1.60 -12.06 3.58
CA PRO A 29 2.63 -13.05 3.87
C PRO A 29 3.79 -12.38 4.61
N MET A 30 3.53 -11.81 5.78
CA MET A 30 4.58 -11.37 6.69
C MET A 30 5.12 -12.61 7.39
N LYS A 31 6.44 -12.78 7.31
CA LYS A 31 7.18 -13.86 7.97
C LYS A 31 6.71 -13.95 9.44
N ARG A 32 6.01 -15.04 9.80
CA ARG A 32 5.75 -15.38 11.20
C ARG A 32 7.01 -15.95 11.83
#